data_AF-A0A3D4UTN6-F1
#
_entry.id   AF-A0A3D4UTN6-F1
#
_cell.length_a   1.000
_cell.length_b   1.000
_cell.length_c   1.000
_cell.angle_alpha   90.00
_cell.angle_beta   90.00
_cell.angle_gamma   90.00
#
_symmetry.space_group_name_H-M   'P 1'
#
loop_
_entity.id
_entity.type
_entity.pdbx_description
1 polymer ?
#
loop_
_entity_poly.entity_id
_entity_poly.type
_entity_poly.pdbx_seq_one_letter_code
_entity_poly.pdbx_strand_id
1 'polypeptide(L)'
;MTKETYSYDKLPFSKLFKSYTSNFAELSEFYSVNPFNDDEIASKASNLKKGSIHKEFIGALKEFHAHLHLDQGTQIEKLSQTDSLAIVTGQQLGIYGGPLFTIYKTISTILLAKEWEKKLSRPVVPVFWLADEDHDFEEISWFGIPGNDDFKKLEYKAESNDQLVSDIFINDQIKELRTSIKSEMFDTDFSDEIWSFFDTCFQQGSTFRNAFASMMDHLFGKHGLLIVGSNFGAVKELLSDTFKGSIQNRSTIFNSLEEKTN
;
A
#
# COMPACT_ATOMS: atom_id res chain seq x y z
N MET A 1 32.26 -12.26 -6.17
CA MET A 1 31.46 -11.26 -6.90
C MET A 1 31.78 -9.90 -6.33
N THR A 2 32.46 -9.05 -7.09
CA THR A 2 32.56 -7.61 -6.81
C THR A 2 31.16 -7.01 -6.99
N LYS A 3 30.55 -6.49 -5.92
CA LYS A 3 29.31 -5.73 -6.02
C LYS A 3 29.65 -4.40 -6.68
N GLU A 4 29.26 -4.23 -7.94
CA GLU A 4 29.23 -2.92 -8.57
C GLU A 4 28.01 -2.16 -8.05
N THR A 5 28.23 -1.00 -7.43
CA THR A 5 27.15 -0.10 -7.00
C THR A 5 26.95 0.98 -8.05
N TYR A 6 25.74 1.07 -8.60
CA TYR A 6 25.34 2.12 -9.52
C TYR A 6 24.60 3.23 -8.75
N SER A 7 25.07 4.48 -8.87
CA SER A 7 24.33 5.64 -8.35
C SER A 7 23.07 5.87 -9.17
N TYR A 8 21.97 6.25 -8.50
CA TYR A 8 20.74 6.71 -9.14
C TYR A 8 20.96 7.89 -10.09
N ASP A 9 21.99 8.71 -9.87
CA ASP A 9 22.33 9.83 -10.76
C ASP A 9 22.70 9.37 -12.17
N LYS A 10 23.23 8.15 -12.29
CA LYS A 10 23.64 7.53 -13.56
C LYS A 10 22.48 6.83 -14.28
N LEU A 11 21.32 6.71 -13.64
CA LEU A 11 20.12 6.08 -14.20
C LEU A 11 19.19 7.14 -14.81
N PRO A 12 18.31 6.78 -15.76
CA PRO A 12 17.45 7.73 -16.47
C PRO A 12 16.24 8.19 -15.63
N PHE A 13 16.44 8.52 -14.36
CA PHE A 13 15.41 9.08 -13.49
C PHE A 13 15.22 10.58 -13.69
N SER A 14 14.05 11.08 -13.29
CA SER A 14 13.72 12.49 -13.35
C SER A 14 14.69 13.34 -12.50
N LYS A 15 14.84 14.62 -12.86
CA LYS A 15 15.65 15.57 -12.08
C LYS A 15 15.17 15.62 -10.62
N LEU A 16 13.86 15.66 -10.41
CA LEU A 16 13.26 15.66 -9.07
C LEU A 16 13.70 14.46 -8.24
N PHE A 17 13.66 13.24 -8.80
CA PHE A 17 14.07 12.03 -8.10
C PHE A 17 15.57 12.05 -7.73
N LYS A 18 16.41 12.52 -8.66
CA LYS A 18 17.86 12.67 -8.41
C LYS A 18 18.14 13.71 -7.32
N SER A 19 17.48 14.87 -7.38
CA SER A 19 17.58 15.88 -6.31
C SER A 19 17.08 15.32 -4.97
N TYR A 20 15.99 14.56 -4.96
CA TYR A 20 15.46 13.94 -3.74
C TYR A 20 16.46 12.97 -3.09
N THR A 21 17.15 12.16 -3.88
CA THR A 21 18.06 11.12 -3.39
C THR A 21 19.49 11.61 -3.11
N SER A 22 19.95 12.65 -3.81
CA SER A 22 21.36 13.08 -3.78
C SER A 22 21.56 14.52 -3.26
N ASN A 23 20.53 15.39 -3.31
CA ASN A 23 20.63 16.79 -2.89
C ASN A 23 19.31 17.30 -2.28
N PHE A 24 18.86 16.66 -1.20
CA PHE A 24 17.55 16.95 -0.58
C PHE A 24 17.39 18.42 -0.13
N ALA A 25 18.48 19.13 0.16
CA ALA A 25 18.46 20.53 0.57
C ALA A 25 17.77 21.45 -0.47
N GLU A 26 17.82 21.12 -1.77
CA GLU A 26 17.09 21.86 -2.81
C GLU A 26 15.56 21.70 -2.71
N LEU A 27 15.08 20.71 -1.95
CA LEU A 27 13.67 20.36 -1.86
C LEU A 27 13.05 20.70 -0.49
N SER A 28 13.78 21.42 0.38
CA SER A 28 13.33 21.73 1.74
C SER A 28 12.06 22.59 1.79
N GLU A 29 11.76 23.34 0.73
CA GLU A 29 10.51 24.10 0.60
C GLU A 29 9.30 23.20 0.31
N PHE A 30 9.52 22.02 -0.28
CA PHE A 30 8.48 21.07 -0.66
C PHE A 30 8.28 19.96 0.38
N TYR A 31 9.34 19.56 1.09
CA TYR A 31 9.31 18.49 2.06
C TYR A 31 9.79 18.95 3.44
N SER A 32 8.95 18.74 4.46
CA SER A 32 9.22 19.22 5.82
C SER A 32 10.30 18.47 6.61
N VAL A 33 10.76 17.31 6.12
CA VAL A 33 11.70 16.41 6.81
C VAL A 33 12.59 15.74 5.78
N ASN A 34 13.90 15.79 5.98
CA ASN A 34 14.85 15.02 5.19
C ASN A 34 14.79 13.52 5.56
N PRO A 35 14.40 12.63 4.65
CA PRO A 35 14.26 11.19 4.91
C PRO A 35 15.60 10.48 5.12
N PHE A 36 16.73 11.16 4.89
CA PHE A 36 18.09 10.65 5.11
C PHE A 36 18.75 11.25 6.35
N ASN A 37 18.03 12.09 7.12
CA ASN A 37 18.51 12.66 8.37
C ASN A 37 17.75 12.07 9.56
N ASP A 38 18.41 11.17 10.29
CA ASP A 38 17.83 10.49 11.44
C ASP A 38 17.35 11.46 12.54
N ASP A 39 18.08 12.56 12.78
CA ASP A 39 17.74 13.53 13.83
C ASP A 39 16.47 14.32 13.48
N GLU A 40 16.30 14.69 12.21
CA GLU A 40 15.08 15.35 11.73
C GLU A 40 13.86 14.43 11.85
N ILE A 41 14.02 13.15 11.48
CA ILE A 41 12.94 12.15 11.59
C ILE A 41 12.58 11.92 13.06
N ALA A 42 13.58 11.76 13.94
CA ALA A 42 13.35 11.57 15.38
C ALA A 42 12.68 12.79 16.03
N SER A 43 13.10 13.99 15.64
CA SER A 43 12.47 15.25 16.07
C SER A 43 11.02 15.33 15.61
N LYS A 44 10.73 14.99 14.34
CA LYS A 44 9.35 14.93 13.83
C LYS A 44 8.53 13.91 14.61
N ALA A 45 9.05 12.69 14.79
CA ALA A 45 8.38 11.59 15.47
C ALA A 45 8.01 11.94 16.92
N SER A 46 8.87 12.67 17.62
CA SER A 46 8.63 13.13 19.00
C SER A 46 7.54 14.20 19.10
N ASN A 47 7.36 14.99 18.04
CA ASN A 47 6.37 16.08 17.97
C ASN A 47 5.02 15.64 17.36
N LEU A 48 4.91 14.43 16.83
CA LEU A 48 3.65 13.90 16.31
C LEU A 48 2.67 13.64 17.46
N LYS A 49 1.55 14.36 17.42
CA LYS A 49 0.41 14.15 18.32
C LYS A 49 -0.63 13.26 17.64
N LYS A 50 -1.27 12.39 18.43
CA LYS A 50 -2.42 11.64 17.93
C LYS A 50 -3.56 12.59 17.57
N GLY A 51 -4.26 12.27 16.48
CA GLY A 51 -5.49 12.94 16.12
C GLY A 51 -6.57 12.69 17.19
N SER A 52 -7.52 13.62 17.31
CA SER A 52 -8.64 13.53 18.25
C SER A 52 -9.49 12.28 18.03
N ILE A 53 -9.56 11.78 16.80
CA ILE A 53 -10.36 10.61 16.38
C ILE A 53 -9.65 9.26 16.58
N HIS A 54 -8.47 9.23 17.21
CA HIS A 54 -7.65 8.03 17.23
C HIS A 54 -8.34 6.83 17.90
N LYS A 55 -9.07 7.05 19.00
CA LYS A 55 -9.74 5.97 19.74
C LYS A 55 -10.87 5.36 18.90
N GLU A 56 -11.65 6.21 18.26
CA GLU A 56 -12.74 5.84 17.36
C GLU A 56 -12.19 5.12 16.12
N PHE A 57 -11.07 5.59 15.57
CA PHE A 57 -10.39 4.94 14.45
C PHE A 57 -9.94 3.52 14.80
N ILE A 58 -9.41 3.28 16.00
CA ILE A 58 -9.07 1.91 16.45
C ILE A 58 -10.33 1.02 16.51
N GLY A 59 -11.48 1.57 16.89
CA GLY A 59 -12.77 0.86 16.85
C GLY A 59 -13.18 0.49 15.43
N ALA A 60 -13.23 1.47 14.53
CA ALA A 60 -13.55 1.28 13.12
C ALA A 60 -12.58 0.29 12.43
N LEU A 61 -11.30 0.32 12.82
CA LEU A 61 -10.28 -0.57 12.28
C LEU A 61 -10.51 -2.04 12.68
N LYS A 62 -11.02 -2.30 13.90
CA LYS A 62 -11.39 -3.66 14.32
C LYS A 62 -12.56 -4.19 13.51
N GLU A 63 -13.57 -3.36 13.27
CA GLU A 63 -14.72 -3.71 12.41
C GLU A 63 -14.28 -3.97 10.97
N PHE A 64 -13.38 -3.15 10.44
CA PHE A 64 -12.78 -3.35 9.12
C PHE A 64 -12.07 -4.71 9.00
N HIS A 65 -11.25 -5.09 9.98
CA HIS A 65 -10.55 -6.39 9.96
C HIS A 65 -11.52 -7.58 10.12
N ALA A 66 -12.59 -7.44 10.89
CA ALA A 66 -13.63 -8.45 10.97
C ALA A 66 -14.32 -8.66 9.61
N HIS A 67 -14.56 -7.59 8.85
CA HIS A 67 -15.11 -7.63 7.48
C HIS A 67 -14.12 -8.25 6.48
N LEU A 68 -12.83 -8.03 6.65
CA LEU A 68 -11.78 -8.66 5.84
C LEU A 68 -11.52 -10.13 6.22
N HIS A 69 -12.08 -10.62 7.33
CA HIS A 69 -11.77 -11.92 7.93
C HIS A 69 -10.29 -12.11 8.28
N LEU A 70 -9.62 -11.04 8.73
CA LEU A 70 -8.21 -11.04 9.11
C LEU A 70 -8.05 -10.92 10.63
N ASP A 71 -7.14 -11.71 11.21
CA ASP A 71 -6.77 -11.60 12.62
C ASP A 71 -5.45 -10.83 12.79
N GLN A 72 -5.57 -9.51 12.95
CA GLN A 72 -4.43 -8.61 13.21
C GLN A 72 -4.55 -7.90 14.56
N GLY A 73 -5.19 -8.56 15.54
CA GLY A 73 -5.50 -7.99 16.86
C GLY A 73 -4.27 -7.41 17.57
N THR A 74 -3.13 -8.10 17.51
CA THR A 74 -1.86 -7.64 18.11
C THR A 74 -1.38 -6.31 17.52
N GLN A 75 -1.49 -6.11 16.21
CA GLN A 75 -1.03 -4.87 15.57
C GLN A 75 -2.00 -3.72 15.75
N ILE A 76 -3.30 -4.00 15.81
CA ILE A 76 -4.31 -3.03 16.20
C ILE A 76 -4.10 -2.58 17.66
N GLU A 77 -3.81 -3.51 18.56
CA GLU A 77 -3.49 -3.19 19.96
C GLU A 77 -2.20 -2.36 20.05
N LYS A 78 -1.15 -2.74 19.33
CA LYS A 78 0.09 -1.97 19.23
C LYS A 78 -0.16 -0.54 18.74
N LEU A 79 -1.00 -0.36 17.72
CA LEU A 79 -1.38 0.97 17.20
C LEU A 79 -2.26 1.77 18.16
N SER A 80 -2.96 1.11 19.09
CA SER A 80 -3.82 1.79 20.06
C SER A 80 -3.03 2.51 21.17
N GLN A 81 -1.78 2.08 21.44
CA GLN A 81 -0.93 2.63 22.50
C GLN A 81 -0.66 4.12 22.30
N THR A 82 -0.76 4.96 23.32
CA THR A 82 -0.76 6.43 23.21
C THR A 82 0.45 7.04 22.49
N ASP A 83 1.59 6.36 22.54
CA ASP A 83 2.84 6.73 21.90
C ASP A 83 3.16 5.86 20.67
N SER A 84 2.21 5.13 20.09
CA SER A 84 2.46 4.40 18.84
C SER A 84 2.65 5.36 17.66
N LEU A 85 3.51 4.99 16.72
CA LEU A 85 3.59 5.58 15.38
C LEU A 85 3.29 4.54 14.30
N ALA A 86 3.04 5.00 13.08
CA ALA A 86 2.92 4.15 11.91
C ALA A 86 3.86 4.61 10.80
N ILE A 87 4.46 3.65 10.09
CA ILE A 87 5.08 3.90 8.79
C ILE A 87 4.14 3.32 7.76
N VAL A 88 3.66 4.17 6.85
CA VAL A 88 2.59 3.83 5.92
C VAL A 88 3.16 3.78 4.51
N THR A 89 2.80 2.72 3.80
CA THR A 89 2.87 2.66 2.34
C THR A 89 1.53 2.14 1.83
N GLY A 90 1.27 2.19 0.53
CA GLY A 90 0.01 1.66 0.01
C GLY A 90 0.01 1.53 -1.50
N GLN A 91 -0.88 0.71 -2.04
CA GLN A 91 -1.02 0.51 -3.48
C GLN A 91 -2.46 0.15 -3.84
N GLN A 92 -2.78 0.29 -5.12
CA GLN A 92 -3.98 -0.28 -5.73
C GLN A 92 -4.01 -1.81 -5.64
N LEU A 93 -5.22 -2.36 -5.77
CA LEU A 93 -5.55 -3.77 -5.51
C LEU A 93 -5.29 -4.65 -6.73
N GLY A 94 -4.05 -4.61 -7.24
CA GLY A 94 -3.59 -5.40 -8.40
C GLY A 94 -3.94 -6.88 -8.30
N ILE A 95 -4.49 -7.46 -9.38
CA ILE A 95 -4.72 -8.90 -9.46
C ILE A 95 -3.40 -9.64 -9.23
N TYR A 96 -3.42 -10.67 -8.39
CA TYR A 96 -2.23 -11.41 -7.94
C TYR A 96 -1.08 -10.53 -7.42
N GLY A 97 -1.43 -9.38 -6.82
CA GLY A 97 -0.48 -8.46 -6.18
C GLY A 97 0.05 -7.34 -7.08
N GLY A 98 -0.28 -7.38 -8.38
CA GLY A 98 0.16 -6.41 -9.35
C GLY A 98 1.69 -6.33 -9.47
N PRO A 99 2.27 -5.14 -9.70
CA PRO A 99 3.70 -4.99 -9.93
C PRO A 99 4.55 -5.31 -8.70
N LEU A 100 5.77 -5.82 -8.91
CA LEU A 100 6.69 -6.23 -7.84
C LEU A 100 7.02 -5.12 -6.82
N PHE A 101 6.92 -3.85 -7.20
CA PHE A 101 7.14 -2.77 -6.26
C PHE A 101 6.12 -2.76 -5.10
N THR A 102 4.94 -3.37 -5.26
CA THR A 102 3.96 -3.59 -4.18
C THR A 102 4.58 -4.41 -3.06
N ILE A 103 5.34 -5.45 -3.42
CA ILE A 103 6.08 -6.28 -2.48
C ILE A 103 7.25 -5.51 -1.90
N TYR A 104 8.07 -4.85 -2.74
CA TYR A 104 9.25 -4.13 -2.28
C TYR A 104 8.94 -2.99 -1.32
N LYS A 105 7.92 -2.17 -1.60
CA LYS A 105 7.51 -1.09 -0.71
C LYS A 105 6.99 -1.64 0.62
N THR A 106 6.30 -2.78 0.61
CA THR A 106 5.79 -3.43 1.82
C THR A 106 6.93 -3.92 2.70
N ILE A 107 7.90 -4.62 2.11
CA ILE A 107 9.10 -5.08 2.83
C ILE A 107 9.86 -3.87 3.40
N SER A 108 10.08 -2.82 2.61
CA SER A 108 10.74 -1.60 3.07
C SER A 108 10.01 -0.97 4.26
N THR A 109 8.69 -0.87 4.22
CA THR A 109 7.88 -0.35 5.33
C THR A 109 8.03 -1.18 6.60
N ILE A 110 8.01 -2.51 6.48
CA ILE A 110 8.21 -3.42 7.62
C ILE A 110 9.60 -3.25 8.22
N LEU A 111 10.64 -3.17 7.39
CA LEU A 111 12.02 -3.00 7.84
C LEU A 111 12.22 -1.64 8.51
N LEU A 112 11.72 -0.57 7.90
CA LEU A 112 11.77 0.78 8.47
C LEU A 112 11.00 0.86 9.80
N ALA A 113 9.83 0.22 9.91
CA ALA A 113 9.08 0.24 11.16
C ALA A 113 9.86 -0.43 12.29
N LYS A 114 10.49 -1.59 12.01
CA LYS A 114 11.35 -2.29 12.97
C LYS A 114 12.59 -1.49 13.35
N GLU A 115 13.18 -0.77 12.40
CA GLU A 115 14.33 0.09 12.64
C GLU A 115 13.97 1.27 13.55
N TRP A 116 12.91 2.00 13.20
CA TRP A 116 12.47 3.18 13.94
C TRP A 116 11.89 2.85 15.31
N GLU A 117 11.22 1.69 15.45
CA GLU A 117 10.82 1.19 16.76
C GLU A 117 12.02 1.02 17.71
N LYS A 118 13.13 0.48 17.22
CA LYS A 118 14.36 0.34 18.00
C LYS A 118 14.99 1.69 18.30
N LYS A 119 15.14 2.56 17.29
CA LYS A 119 15.77 3.89 17.46
C LYS A 119 15.02 4.77 18.44
N LEU A 120 13.68 4.74 18.40
CA LEU A 120 12.82 5.60 19.21
C LEU A 120 12.39 4.97 20.54
N SER A 121 12.61 3.66 20.72
CA SER A 121 12.15 2.91 21.90
C SER A 121 10.65 3.10 22.19
N ARG A 122 9.84 3.13 21.13
CA ARG A 122 8.37 3.26 21.18
C ARG A 122 7.74 2.44 20.06
N PRO A 123 6.45 2.05 20.17
CA PRO A 123 5.82 1.20 19.17
C PRO A 123 5.78 1.87 17.80
N VAL A 124 6.24 1.17 16.76
CA VAL A 124 6.06 1.57 15.36
C VAL A 124 5.41 0.44 14.59
N VAL A 125 4.29 0.72 13.94
CA VAL A 125 3.48 -0.25 13.21
C VAL A 125 3.68 -0.05 11.70
N PRO A 126 4.13 -1.07 10.95
CA PRO A 126 4.13 -0.98 9.50
C PRO A 126 2.70 -1.15 8.97
N VAL A 127 2.24 -0.20 8.17
CA VAL A 127 0.89 -0.16 7.63
C VAL A 127 0.93 -0.27 6.11
N PHE A 128 0.10 -1.14 5.56
CA PHE A 128 -0.25 -1.13 4.15
C PHE A 128 -1.64 -0.54 3.94
N TRP A 129 -1.68 0.61 3.27
CA TRP A 129 -2.89 1.30 2.86
C TRP A 129 -3.41 0.72 1.55
N LEU A 130 -4.61 0.15 1.60
CA LEU A 130 -5.37 -0.26 0.43
C LEU A 130 -5.91 1.01 -0.26
N ALA A 131 -5.54 1.24 -1.51
CA ALA A 131 -6.19 2.27 -2.33
C ALA A 131 -7.57 1.78 -2.79
N ASP A 132 -8.46 1.55 -1.82
CA ASP A 132 -9.75 0.89 -1.99
C ASP A 132 -10.88 1.83 -2.41
N GLU A 133 -10.60 3.11 -2.63
CA GLU A 133 -11.51 4.11 -3.20
C GLU A 133 -11.23 4.42 -4.69
N ASP A 134 -10.31 3.68 -5.32
CA ASP A 134 -10.03 3.82 -6.74
C ASP A 134 -11.10 3.10 -7.59
N HIS A 135 -11.36 3.63 -8.78
CA HIS A 135 -12.25 3.06 -9.80
C HIS A 135 -11.49 2.60 -11.05
N ASP A 136 -10.16 2.83 -11.13
CA ASP A 136 -9.33 2.41 -12.25
C ASP A 136 -9.07 0.89 -12.23
N PHE A 137 -10.07 0.16 -12.73
CA PHE A 137 -9.98 -1.30 -12.86
C PHE A 137 -9.01 -1.73 -13.96
N GLU A 138 -8.81 -0.92 -15.01
CA GLU A 138 -7.94 -1.27 -16.13
C GLU A 138 -6.46 -1.30 -15.71
N GLU A 139 -6.06 -0.43 -14.77
CA GLU A 139 -4.70 -0.42 -14.22
C GLU A 139 -4.36 -1.70 -13.43
N ILE A 140 -5.36 -2.32 -12.77
CA ILE A 140 -5.14 -3.42 -11.81
C ILE A 140 -5.50 -4.81 -12.33
N SER A 141 -6.16 -4.90 -13.48
CA SER A 141 -6.77 -6.12 -14.03
C SER A 141 -5.85 -6.90 -14.98
N TRP A 142 -4.54 -6.90 -14.73
CA TRP A 142 -3.61 -7.66 -15.57
C TRP A 142 -2.40 -8.18 -14.81
N PHE A 143 -1.82 -9.25 -15.34
CA PHE A 143 -0.58 -9.86 -14.87
C PHE A 143 0.51 -9.73 -15.93
N GLY A 144 1.70 -9.29 -15.49
CA GLY A 144 2.84 -9.06 -16.37
C GLY A 144 3.90 -10.14 -16.25
N ILE A 145 4.30 -10.73 -17.36
CA ILE A 145 5.41 -11.67 -17.43
C ILE A 145 6.57 -10.99 -18.18
N PRO A 146 7.65 -10.59 -17.49
CA PRO A 146 8.84 -10.10 -18.16
C PRO A 146 9.59 -11.27 -18.80
N GLY A 147 9.85 -11.17 -20.11
CA GLY A 147 10.80 -12.01 -20.81
C GLY A 147 12.17 -11.33 -20.91
N ASN A 148 13.07 -11.90 -21.72
CA ASN A 148 14.41 -11.33 -21.90
C ASN A 148 14.39 -10.03 -22.71
N ASP A 149 13.57 -9.98 -23.76
CA ASP A 149 13.45 -8.85 -24.69
C ASP A 149 12.01 -8.36 -24.87
N ASP A 150 11.06 -9.01 -24.20
CA ASP A 150 9.63 -8.76 -24.32
C ASP A 150 8.92 -8.71 -22.96
N PHE A 151 7.68 -8.23 -22.99
CA PHE A 151 6.81 -8.17 -21.82
C PHE A 151 5.42 -8.62 -22.25
N LYS A 152 4.93 -9.69 -21.63
CA LYS A 152 3.61 -10.24 -21.92
C LYS A 152 2.62 -9.78 -20.84
N LYS A 153 1.61 -9.03 -21.30
CA LYS A 153 0.48 -8.61 -20.47
C LYS A 153 -0.67 -9.60 -20.66
N LEU A 154 -1.13 -10.21 -19.57
CA LEU A 154 -2.26 -11.13 -19.53
C LEU A 154 -3.40 -10.50 -18.74
N GLU A 155 -4.56 -10.33 -19.38
CA GLU A 155 -5.68 -9.58 -18.79
C GLU A 155 -6.65 -10.49 -18.02
N TYR A 156 -7.10 -10.00 -16.89
CA TYR A 156 -8.24 -10.50 -16.14
C TYR A 156 -9.51 -9.82 -16.64
N LYS A 157 -10.44 -10.60 -17.19
CA LYS A 157 -11.67 -10.06 -17.78
C LYS A 157 -12.77 -9.97 -16.73
N ALA A 158 -13.21 -8.76 -16.42
CA ALA A 158 -14.43 -8.52 -15.67
C ALA A 158 -15.05 -7.19 -16.08
N GLU A 159 -16.36 -7.05 -15.85
CA GLU A 159 -17.06 -5.78 -15.98
C GLU A 159 -16.94 -5.03 -14.65
N SER A 160 -16.30 -3.85 -14.67
CA SER A 160 -16.19 -3.00 -13.48
C SER A 160 -17.50 -2.29 -13.14
N ASN A 161 -18.35 -2.00 -14.14
CA ASN A 161 -19.63 -1.31 -14.00
C ASN A 161 -19.52 0.02 -13.21
N ASP A 162 -18.45 0.78 -13.43
CA ASP A 162 -18.12 2.02 -12.70
C ASP A 162 -18.08 1.88 -11.17
N GLN A 163 -17.91 0.65 -10.67
CA GLN A 163 -17.76 0.36 -9.25
C GLN A 163 -16.34 0.67 -8.78
N LEU A 164 -16.21 0.96 -7.48
CA LEU A 164 -14.91 0.96 -6.82
C LEU A 164 -14.26 -0.41 -6.99
N VAL A 165 -12.97 -0.44 -7.33
CA VAL A 165 -12.22 -1.67 -7.54
C VAL A 165 -12.38 -2.61 -6.35
N SER A 166 -12.36 -2.07 -5.13
CA SER A 166 -12.49 -2.81 -3.89
C SER A 166 -13.79 -3.59 -3.71
N ASP A 167 -14.86 -3.21 -4.41
CA ASP A 167 -16.19 -3.80 -4.32
C ASP A 167 -16.51 -4.73 -5.50
N ILE A 168 -15.64 -4.75 -6.53
CA ILE A 168 -15.75 -5.69 -7.64
C ILE A 168 -15.52 -7.12 -7.12
N PHE A 169 -16.38 -8.04 -7.53
CA PHE A 169 -16.25 -9.46 -7.21
C PHE A 169 -15.31 -10.17 -8.19
N ILE A 170 -14.48 -11.06 -7.67
CA ILE A 170 -13.72 -12.01 -8.46
C ILE A 170 -14.71 -12.98 -9.11
N ASN A 171 -14.71 -13.05 -10.44
CA ASN A 171 -15.55 -13.92 -11.25
C ASN A 171 -14.78 -15.20 -11.65
N ASP A 172 -15.38 -16.03 -12.50
CA ASP A 172 -14.81 -17.28 -12.95
C ASP A 172 -13.65 -17.11 -13.97
N GLN A 173 -13.48 -15.93 -14.57
CA GLN A 173 -12.39 -15.60 -15.49
C GLN A 173 -11.01 -15.66 -14.82
N ILE A 174 -10.96 -15.73 -13.49
CA ILE A 174 -9.72 -15.99 -12.75
C ILE A 174 -9.06 -17.31 -13.16
N LYS A 175 -9.87 -18.31 -13.56
CA LYS A 175 -9.40 -19.62 -14.07
C LYS A 175 -8.78 -19.50 -15.46
N GLU A 176 -9.35 -18.65 -16.32
CA GLU A 176 -8.81 -18.37 -17.64
C GLU A 176 -7.49 -17.60 -17.54
N LEU A 177 -7.41 -16.60 -16.65
CA LEU A 177 -6.16 -15.90 -16.37
C LEU A 177 -5.09 -16.88 -15.87
N ARG A 178 -5.42 -17.74 -14.91
CA ARG A 178 -4.50 -18.78 -14.41
C ARG A 178 -4.00 -19.69 -15.52
N THR A 179 -4.91 -20.17 -16.38
CA THR A 179 -4.55 -21.03 -17.52
C THR A 179 -3.60 -20.31 -18.48
N SER A 180 -3.86 -19.04 -18.75
CA SER A 180 -3.02 -18.20 -19.61
C SER A 180 -1.65 -17.95 -19.00
N ILE A 181 -1.53 -17.76 -17.67
CA ILE A 181 -0.23 -17.61 -17.02
C ILE A 181 0.54 -18.94 -17.08
N LYS A 182 -0.13 -20.06 -16.80
CA LYS A 182 0.47 -21.40 -16.88
C LYS A 182 1.02 -21.74 -18.26
N SER A 183 0.40 -21.30 -19.35
CA SER A 183 0.91 -21.56 -20.69
C SER A 183 2.20 -20.81 -21.04
N GLU A 184 2.53 -19.76 -20.29
CA GLU A 184 3.71 -18.92 -20.50
C GLU A 184 4.88 -19.26 -19.57
N MET A 185 4.65 -20.11 -18.57
CA MET A 185 5.63 -20.40 -17.52
C MET A 185 5.90 -21.91 -17.44
N PHE A 186 7.12 -22.26 -17.04
CA PHE A 186 7.46 -23.66 -16.76
C PHE A 186 6.93 -24.06 -15.39
N ASP A 187 6.44 -25.29 -15.30
CA ASP A 187 6.16 -25.89 -14.00
C ASP A 187 7.46 -26.21 -13.26
N THR A 188 7.44 -25.95 -11.96
CA THR A 188 8.53 -26.19 -11.02
C THR A 188 7.98 -26.91 -9.79
N ASP A 189 8.87 -27.39 -8.92
CA ASP A 189 8.47 -28.01 -7.65
C ASP A 189 7.69 -27.05 -6.71
N PHE A 190 7.70 -25.74 -6.99
CA PHE A 190 6.98 -24.71 -6.23
C PHE A 190 5.65 -24.29 -6.85
N SER A 191 5.35 -24.73 -8.09
CA SER A 191 4.18 -24.25 -8.84
C SER A 191 2.87 -24.50 -8.11
N ASP A 192 2.69 -25.70 -7.56
CA ASP A 192 1.44 -26.08 -6.90
C ASP A 192 1.20 -25.29 -5.61
N GLU A 193 2.24 -25.02 -4.84
CA GLU A 193 2.15 -24.20 -3.61
C GLU A 193 1.74 -22.76 -3.95
N ILE A 194 2.36 -22.15 -4.97
CA ILE A 194 2.05 -20.79 -5.41
C ILE A 194 0.60 -20.70 -5.92
N TRP A 195 0.16 -21.68 -6.71
CA TRP A 195 -1.22 -21.68 -7.19
C TRP A 195 -2.23 -21.93 -6.07
N SER A 196 -1.93 -22.82 -5.12
CA SER A 196 -2.78 -23.02 -3.95
C SER A 196 -2.90 -21.75 -3.11
N PHE A 197 -1.81 -20.98 -2.98
CA PHE A 197 -1.81 -19.68 -2.33
C PHE A 197 -2.74 -18.69 -3.05
N PHE A 198 -2.62 -18.56 -4.37
CA PHE A 198 -3.50 -17.66 -5.14
C PHE A 198 -4.95 -18.12 -5.14
N ASP A 199 -5.22 -19.43 -5.27
CA ASP A 199 -6.57 -20.01 -5.20
C ASP A 199 -7.21 -19.76 -3.82
N THR A 200 -6.40 -19.68 -2.76
CA THR A 200 -6.87 -19.35 -1.41
C THR A 200 -7.25 -17.88 -1.28
N CYS A 201 -6.47 -16.97 -1.89
CA CYS A 201 -6.68 -15.53 -1.76
C CYS A 201 -7.72 -15.00 -2.76
N PHE A 202 -7.64 -15.38 -4.02
CA PHE A 202 -8.45 -14.87 -5.13
C PHE A 202 -9.60 -15.84 -5.48
N GLN A 203 -10.45 -16.12 -4.49
CA GLN A 203 -11.61 -17.00 -4.66
C GLN A 203 -12.73 -16.32 -5.42
N GLN A 204 -13.36 -17.05 -6.34
CA GLN A 204 -14.59 -16.62 -7.00
C GLN A 204 -15.65 -16.24 -5.95
N GLY A 205 -16.26 -15.07 -6.10
CA GLY A 205 -17.24 -14.51 -5.17
C GLY A 205 -16.65 -13.71 -4.00
N SER A 206 -15.33 -13.65 -3.84
CA SER A 206 -14.68 -12.67 -2.97
C SER A 206 -14.57 -11.32 -3.66
N THR A 207 -14.50 -10.23 -2.91
CA THR A 207 -14.18 -8.91 -3.47
C THR A 207 -12.67 -8.77 -3.71
N PHE A 208 -12.26 -7.89 -4.63
CA PHE A 208 -10.84 -7.55 -4.84
C PHE A 208 -10.15 -7.08 -3.56
N ARG A 209 -10.85 -6.31 -2.73
CA ARG A 209 -10.34 -5.90 -1.41
C ARG A 209 -10.03 -7.09 -0.52
N ASN A 210 -10.98 -8.02 -0.35
CA ASN A 210 -10.76 -9.18 0.51
C ASN A 210 -9.66 -10.09 -0.06
N ALA A 211 -9.64 -10.28 -1.38
CA ALA A 211 -8.63 -11.10 -2.04
C ALA A 211 -7.21 -10.53 -1.88
N PHE A 212 -7.05 -9.24 -2.15
CA PHE A 212 -5.76 -8.57 -2.03
C PHE A 212 -5.31 -8.46 -0.56
N ALA A 213 -6.23 -8.11 0.36
CA ALA A 213 -5.91 -8.04 1.78
C ALA A 213 -5.47 -9.40 2.35
N SER A 214 -6.17 -10.48 1.97
CA SER A 214 -5.79 -11.86 2.34
C SER A 214 -4.40 -12.22 1.82
N MET A 215 -4.09 -11.87 0.56
CA MET A 215 -2.76 -12.08 -0.01
C MET A 215 -1.67 -11.34 0.79
N MET A 216 -1.90 -10.07 1.11
CA MET A 216 -0.92 -9.25 1.85
C MET A 216 -0.74 -9.73 3.30
N ASP A 217 -1.82 -10.14 3.96
CA ASP A 217 -1.76 -10.71 5.31
C ASP A 217 -1.03 -12.07 5.33
N HIS A 218 -1.32 -12.94 4.37
CA HIS A 218 -0.62 -14.23 4.26
C HIS A 218 0.90 -14.04 4.08
N LEU A 219 1.32 -13.10 3.24
CA LEU A 219 2.74 -12.84 2.98
C LEU A 219 3.42 -12.11 4.15
N PHE A 220 2.74 -11.14 4.77
CA PHE A 220 3.39 -10.14 5.63
C PHE A 220 2.76 -9.92 7.01
N GLY A 221 1.57 -10.45 7.28
CA GLY A 221 0.88 -10.36 8.57
C GLY A 221 1.74 -10.92 9.70
N LYS A 222 2.38 -12.08 9.49
CA LYS A 222 3.36 -12.67 10.44
C LYS A 222 4.59 -11.78 10.71
N HIS A 223 4.84 -10.79 9.85
CA HIS A 223 5.92 -9.82 10.00
C HIS A 223 5.46 -8.51 10.63
N GLY A 224 4.19 -8.43 11.01
CA GLY A 224 3.57 -7.30 11.69
C GLY A 224 2.93 -6.28 10.76
N LEU A 225 2.74 -6.58 9.48
CA LEU A 225 2.03 -5.66 8.58
C LEU A 225 0.58 -5.49 9.02
N LEU A 226 0.13 -4.24 9.20
CA LEU A 226 -1.26 -3.91 9.47
C LEU A 226 -1.95 -3.43 8.18
N ILE A 227 -3.07 -4.02 7.82
CA ILE A 227 -3.85 -3.63 6.65
C ILE A 227 -4.85 -2.53 7.02
N VAL A 228 -4.90 -1.44 6.24
CA VAL A 228 -5.83 -0.32 6.46
C VAL A 228 -6.44 0.08 5.13
N GLY A 229 -7.73 0.41 5.10
CA GLY A 229 -8.42 0.98 3.94
C GLY A 229 -9.39 2.07 4.38
N SER A 230 -9.85 2.89 3.43
CA SER A 230 -10.83 3.96 3.70
C SER A 230 -12.22 3.67 3.15
N ASN A 231 -12.36 2.72 2.22
CA ASN A 231 -13.67 2.31 1.69
C ASN A 231 -14.49 1.46 2.67
N PHE A 232 -14.71 1.96 3.88
CA PHE A 232 -15.47 1.31 4.93
C PHE A 232 -16.29 2.33 5.72
N GLY A 233 -17.59 2.04 5.95
CA GLY A 233 -18.54 3.02 6.49
C GLY A 233 -18.08 3.68 7.79
N ALA A 234 -17.64 2.89 8.77
CA ALA A 234 -17.16 3.40 10.05
C ALA A 234 -15.90 4.28 9.91
N VAL A 235 -15.03 4.01 8.93
CA VAL A 235 -13.85 4.85 8.66
C VAL A 235 -14.27 6.16 7.99
N LYS A 236 -15.16 6.10 6.99
CA LYS A 236 -15.67 7.30 6.28
C LYS A 236 -16.39 8.26 7.22
N GLU A 237 -17.16 7.75 8.17
CA GLU A 237 -17.88 8.57 9.15
C GLU A 237 -16.91 9.45 9.95
N LEU A 238 -15.76 8.91 10.37
CA LEU A 238 -14.72 9.66 11.10
C LEU A 238 -14.06 10.75 10.28
N LEU A 239 -14.07 10.63 8.95
CA LEU A 239 -13.48 11.60 8.03
C LEU A 239 -14.47 12.70 7.58
N SER A 240 -15.73 12.60 8.00
CA SER A 240 -16.80 13.52 7.56
C SER A 240 -16.45 14.99 7.74
N ASP A 241 -15.89 15.36 8.90
CA ASP A 241 -15.55 16.76 9.18
C ASP A 241 -14.32 17.23 8.39
N THR A 242 -13.38 16.33 8.12
CA THR A 242 -12.26 16.60 7.21
C THR A 242 -12.76 16.88 5.79
N PHE A 243 -13.69 16.08 5.28
CA PHE A 243 -14.30 16.31 3.97
C PHE A 243 -15.14 17.59 3.90
N LYS A 244 -15.94 17.89 4.93
CA LYS A 244 -16.64 19.19 5.01
C LYS A 244 -15.65 20.34 4.97
N GLY A 245 -14.57 20.23 5.73
CA GLY A 245 -13.49 21.21 5.75
C GLY A 245 -12.83 21.40 4.39
N SER A 246 -12.56 20.32 3.64
CA SER A 246 -11.95 20.43 2.31
C SER A 246 -12.87 21.11 1.29
N ILE A 247 -14.18 20.84 1.34
CA ILE A 247 -15.19 21.47 0.47
C ILE A 247 -15.34 22.96 0.80
N GLN A 248 -15.42 23.30 2.09
CA GLN A 248 -15.53 24.69 2.55
C GLN A 248 -14.30 25.51 2.17
N ASN A 249 -13.11 24.91 2.26
CA ASN A 249 -11.84 25.58 1.96
C ASN A 249 -11.34 25.33 0.52
N ARG A 250 -12.20 24.85 -0.39
CA ARG A 250 -11.78 24.40 -1.73
C ARG A 250 -10.96 25.43 -2.51
N SER A 251 -11.32 26.72 -2.42
CA SER A 251 -10.63 27.79 -3.16
C SER A 251 -9.24 28.05 -2.60
N THR A 252 -9.10 28.03 -1.27
CA THR A 252 -7.79 28.16 -0.61
C THR A 252 -6.89 26.98 -0.98
N ILE A 253 -7.42 25.76 -0.90
CA ILE A 253 -6.68 24.54 -1.27
C ILE A 253 -6.25 24.61 -2.73
N PHE A 254 -7.16 24.96 -3.64
CA PHE A 254 -6.87 25.09 -5.07
C PHE A 254 -5.77 26.13 -5.33
N ASN A 255 -5.88 27.33 -4.77
CA ASN A 255 -4.87 28.37 -4.97
C ASN A 255 -3.50 27.95 -4.42
N SER A 256 -3.45 27.31 -3.24
CA SER A 256 -2.19 26.81 -2.69
C SER A 256 -1.58 25.67 -3.51
N LEU A 257 -2.38 24.88 -4.24
CA LEU A 257 -1.87 23.86 -5.17
C LEU A 257 -1.32 24.51 -6.44
N GLU A 258 -2.02 25.50 -7.00
CA GLU A 258 -1.56 26.26 -8.17
C GLU A 258 -0.25 27.00 -7.90
N GLU A 259 -0.12 27.65 -6.75
CA GLU A 259 1.11 28.36 -6.34
C GLU A 259 2.31 27.44 -6.17
N LYS A 260 2.09 26.16 -5.82
CA LYS A 260 3.16 25.17 -5.65
C LYS A 260 3.51 24.39 -6.91
N THR A 261 2.63 24.43 -7.92
CA THR A 261 2.81 23.71 -9.19
C THR A 261 3.46 24.59 -10.26
N ASN A 262 3.24 25.91 -10.18
CA ASN A 262 3.86 26.94 -11.04
C ASN A 262 5.21 27.42 -10.49
#